data_AF-Q3MUF8-F1
#
_entry.id   AF-Q3MUF8-F1
#
_cell.length_a   1.000
_cell.length_b   1.000
_cell.length_c   1.000
_cell.angle_alpha   90.00
_cell.angle_beta   90.00
_cell.angle_gamma   90.00
#
_symmetry.space_group_name_H-M   'P 1'
#
loop_
_entity.id
_entity.type
_entity.pdbx_description
1 polymer ?
#
loop_
_entity_poly.entity_id
_entity_poly.type
_entity_poly.pdbx_seq_one_letter_code
_entity_poly.pdbx_strand_id
1 'polypeptide(L)'
;HLGNRRVRSVGEMAENQFRVGLVRVERAVKERLSLAESENLMPQDLINAKPVSAAVKEFFGSSQLSQFMDQVNPLSGVTHKRRVSALGPGGLTRERAGFEVRDVHTTHYGRVCPI
;
A
#
# COMPACT_ATOMS: atom_id res chain seq x y z
N HIS A 1 -18.19 3.58 15.35
CA HIS A 1 -17.49 2.67 16.29
C HIS A 1 -16.17 2.14 15.70
N LEU A 2 -15.04 2.22 16.43
CA LEU A 2 -13.73 1.72 15.97
C LEU A 2 -13.65 0.19 15.81
N GLY A 3 -14.50 -0.58 16.49
CA GLY A 3 -14.56 -2.04 16.30
C GLY A 3 -14.86 -2.49 14.85
N ASN A 4 -15.47 -1.62 14.05
CA ASN A 4 -15.77 -1.89 12.64
C ASN A 4 -14.75 -1.24 11.68
N ARG A 5 -13.63 -0.73 12.21
CA ARG A 5 -12.58 -0.05 11.44
C ARG A 5 -11.24 -0.70 11.76
N ARG A 6 -10.45 -0.99 10.73
CA ARG A 6 -9.11 -1.56 10.87
C ARG A 6 -8.07 -0.59 10.34
N VAL A 7 -6.97 -0.46 11.06
CA VAL A 7 -5.78 0.27 10.58
C VAL A 7 -4.97 -0.67 9.70
N ARG A 8 -4.64 -0.25 8.48
CA ARG A 8 -3.72 -0.96 7.60
C ARG A 8 -2.33 -0.34 7.74
N SER A 9 -1.35 -1.15 8.11
CA SER A 9 0.04 -0.70 8.27
C SER A 9 0.77 -0.68 6.92
N VAL A 10 1.95 -0.06 6.88
CA VAL A 10 2.78 0.01 5.67
C VAL A 10 3.14 -1.39 5.15
N GLY A 11 3.39 -2.35 6.05
CA GLY A 11 3.71 -3.73 5.67
C GLY A 11 2.60 -4.39 4.87
N GLU A 12 1.36 -4.29 5.34
CA GLU A 12 0.19 -4.85 4.64
C GLU A 12 0.00 -4.20 3.26
N MET A 13 0.19 -2.88 3.16
CA MET A 13 0.07 -2.17 1.89
C MET A 13 1.17 -2.57 0.89
N ALA A 14 2.41 -2.69 1.37
CA ALA A 14 3.54 -3.12 0.56
C ALA A 14 3.38 -4.57 0.10
N GLU A 15 2.95 -5.48 0.98
CA GLU A 15 2.65 -6.88 0.66
C GLU A 15 1.60 -6.98 -0.45
N ASN A 16 0.54 -6.17 -0.36
CA ASN A 16 -0.49 -6.15 -1.40
C ASN A 16 0.06 -5.77 -2.77
N GLN A 17 0.91 -4.74 -2.85
CA GLN A 17 1.52 -4.32 -4.12
C GLN A 17 2.55 -5.32 -4.61
N PHE A 18 3.32 -5.92 -3.71
CA PHE A 18 4.26 -6.98 -4.03
C PHE A 18 3.54 -8.20 -4.61
N ARG A 19 2.44 -8.62 -4.00
CA ARG A 19 1.57 -9.70 -4.49
C ARG A 19 1.01 -9.41 -5.88
N VAL A 20 0.55 -8.19 -6.14
CA VAL A 20 0.13 -7.78 -7.50
C VAL A 20 1.29 -7.91 -8.49
N GLY A 21 2.50 -7.51 -8.09
CA GLY A 21 3.72 -7.73 -8.87
C GLY A 21 4.00 -9.21 -9.16
N LEU A 22 3.86 -10.08 -8.14
CA LEU A 22 4.07 -11.52 -8.28
C LEU A 22 3.06 -12.16 -9.22
N VAL A 23 1.77 -11.79 -9.16
CA VAL A 23 0.74 -12.29 -10.10
C VAL A 23 1.08 -11.93 -11.54
N ARG A 24 1.65 -10.73 -11.78
CA ARG A 24 2.13 -10.34 -13.12
C ARG A 24 3.31 -11.21 -13.58
N VAL A 25 4.24 -11.53 -12.68
CA VAL A 25 5.37 -12.44 -12.97
C VAL A 25 4.86 -13.85 -13.25
N GLU A 26 3.97 -14.38 -12.42
CA GLU A 26 3.37 -15.71 -12.60
C GLU A 26 2.71 -15.84 -13.97
N ARG A 27 1.92 -14.83 -14.38
CA ARG A 27 1.29 -14.81 -15.70
C ARG A 27 2.33 -14.82 -16.82
N ALA A 28 3.36 -13.98 -16.75
CA ALA A 28 4.41 -13.92 -17.77
C ALA A 28 5.21 -15.23 -17.85
N VAL A 29 5.46 -15.89 -16.72
CA VAL A 29 6.13 -17.19 -16.66
C VAL A 29 5.25 -18.27 -17.33
N LYS A 30 3.95 -18.31 -17.03
CA LYS A 30 3.02 -19.27 -17.66
C LYS A 30 2.93 -19.08 -19.18
N GLU A 31 2.85 -17.83 -19.64
CA GLU A 31 2.84 -17.51 -21.06
C GLU A 31 4.14 -17.96 -21.76
N ARG A 32 5.31 -17.69 -21.16
CA ARG A 32 6.60 -18.16 -21.70
C ARG A 32 6.72 -19.67 -21.73
N LEU A 33 6.27 -20.37 -20.69
CA LEU A 33 6.26 -21.83 -20.65
C LEU A 33 5.37 -22.44 -21.74
N SER A 34 4.29 -21.76 -22.13
CA SER A 34 3.41 -22.24 -23.20
C SER A 34 3.99 -22.09 -24.60
N LEU A 35 4.96 -21.20 -24.79
CA LEU A 35 5.57 -20.89 -26.09
C LEU A 35 6.95 -21.52 -26.29
N ALA A 36 7.55 -22.06 -25.23
CA ALA A 36 8.92 -22.52 -25.30
C ALA A 36 9.05 -23.96 -25.79
N GLU A 37 9.95 -24.18 -26.74
CA GLU A 37 10.41 -25.52 -27.10
C GLU A 37 11.32 -26.07 -25.99
N SER A 38 11.12 -27.32 -25.60
CA SER A 38 11.54 -27.90 -24.32
C SER A 38 13.05 -28.12 -24.15
N GLU A 39 13.89 -27.78 -25.12
CA GLU A 39 15.33 -28.03 -25.03
C GLU A 39 16.08 -26.83 -24.44
N ASN A 40 16.73 -27.06 -23.29
CA ASN A 40 17.66 -26.16 -22.59
C ASN A 40 17.07 -24.95 -21.83
N LEU A 41 15.78 -24.97 -21.47
CA LEU A 41 15.20 -23.84 -20.73
C LEU A 41 15.62 -23.83 -19.25
N MET A 42 16.31 -22.77 -18.81
CA MET A 42 16.70 -22.61 -17.42
C MET A 42 15.68 -21.77 -16.63
N PRO A 43 15.44 -22.04 -15.34
CA PRO A 43 14.46 -21.29 -14.53
C PRO A 43 14.69 -19.77 -14.47
N GLN A 44 15.94 -19.34 -14.59
CA GLN A 44 16.32 -17.93 -14.63
C GLN A 44 15.81 -17.19 -15.87
N ASP A 45 15.61 -17.90 -16.99
CA ASP A 45 15.14 -17.31 -18.25
C ASP A 45 13.63 -17.01 -18.21
N LEU A 46 12.91 -17.72 -17.34
CA LEU A 46 11.48 -17.56 -17.14
C LEU A 46 11.16 -16.35 -16.25
N ILE A 47 11.95 -16.12 -15.20
CA ILE A 47 11.65 -15.14 -14.16
C ILE A 47 12.15 -13.75 -14.59
N ASN A 48 11.23 -12.78 -14.64
CA ASN A 48 11.55 -11.37 -14.86
C ASN A 48 11.22 -10.55 -13.61
N ALA A 49 12.21 -9.87 -13.02
CA ALA A 49 12.01 -9.05 -11.83
C ALA A 49 11.35 -7.68 -12.12
N LYS A 50 11.34 -7.22 -13.38
CA LYS A 50 10.82 -5.88 -13.75
C LYS A 50 9.38 -5.60 -13.31
N PRO A 51 8.41 -6.52 -13.41
CA PRO A 51 7.03 -6.26 -12.98
C PRO A 51 6.89 -6.02 -11.48
N VAL A 52 7.68 -6.75 -10.67
CA VAL A 52 7.69 -6.59 -9.21
C VAL A 52 8.37 -5.28 -8.83
N SER A 53 9.56 -5.00 -9.39
CA SER A 53 10.29 -3.76 -9.08
C SER A 53 9.52 -2.52 -9.52
N ALA A 54 8.82 -2.57 -10.66
CA ALA A 54 7.94 -1.50 -11.12
C ALA A 54 6.76 -1.26 -10.17
N ALA A 55 6.07 -2.32 -9.72
CA ALA A 55 4.94 -2.20 -8.79
C ALA A 55 5.38 -1.59 -7.44
N VAL A 56 6.53 -2.02 -6.91
CA VAL A 56 7.08 -1.47 -5.66
C VAL A 56 7.51 -0.01 -5.85
N LYS A 57 8.18 0.31 -6.96
CA LYS A 57 8.63 1.69 -7.26
C LYS A 57 7.45 2.64 -7.44
N GLU A 58 6.39 2.21 -8.11
CA GLU A 58 5.15 2.97 -8.27
C GLU A 58 4.50 3.22 -6.91
N PHE A 59 4.39 2.19 -6.06
CA PHE A 59 3.82 2.35 -4.71
C PHE A 59 4.57 3.39 -3.87
N PHE A 60 5.90 3.36 -3.81
CA PHE A 60 6.64 4.33 -3.01
C PHE A 60 6.81 5.69 -3.72
N GLY A 61 6.75 5.73 -5.05
CA GLY A 61 7.00 6.94 -5.84
C GLY A 61 5.78 7.82 -6.09
N SER A 62 4.58 7.23 -6.24
CA SER A 62 3.37 7.97 -6.65
C SER A 62 2.13 7.71 -5.79
N SER A 63 2.20 6.81 -4.81
CA SER A 63 1.06 6.58 -3.91
C SER A 63 0.72 7.82 -3.10
N GLN A 64 -0.57 8.12 -2.98
CA GLN A 64 -1.10 9.20 -2.14
C GLN A 64 -0.69 9.09 -0.66
N LEU A 65 -0.36 7.87 -0.21
CA LEU A 65 0.07 7.59 1.16
C LEU A 65 1.60 7.71 1.34
N SER A 66 2.37 7.77 0.25
CA SER A 66 3.81 8.03 0.28
C SER A 66 4.04 9.54 0.25
N GLN A 67 4.16 10.15 1.43
CA GLN A 67 4.24 11.60 1.59
C GLN A 67 5.67 12.04 1.90
N PHE A 68 6.04 13.25 1.48
CA PHE A 68 7.28 13.87 1.91
C PHE A 68 7.27 14.09 3.43
N MET A 69 8.31 13.58 4.10
CA MET A 69 8.41 13.66 5.57
C MET A 69 8.43 15.12 6.02
N ASP A 70 7.73 15.40 7.13
CA ASP A 70 7.78 16.72 7.75
C ASP A 70 9.03 16.80 8.63
N GLN A 71 9.90 17.76 8.32
CA GLN A 71 11.23 17.90 8.92
C GLN A 71 11.43 19.25 9.61
N VAL A 72 10.37 19.98 9.96
CA VAL A 72 10.50 21.26 10.67
C VAL A 72 11.23 21.10 12.01
N ASN A 73 10.92 20.03 12.75
CA ASN A 73 11.58 19.67 14.01
C ASN A 73 11.39 18.16 14.30
N PRO A 74 12.10 17.58 15.29
CA PRO A 74 11.97 16.16 15.62
C PRO A 74 10.53 15.72 15.96
N LEU A 75 9.74 16.58 16.60
CA LEU A 75 8.36 16.28 16.96
C LEU A 75 7.46 16.22 15.70
N SER A 76 7.67 17.10 14.73
CA SER A 76 6.99 17.05 13.42
C SER A 76 7.23 15.71 12.72
N GLY A 77 8.47 15.20 12.73
CA GLY A 77 8.79 13.89 12.16
C GLY A 77 8.09 12.73 12.87
N VAL A 78 8.02 12.77 14.21
CA VAL A 78 7.34 11.73 15.01
C VAL A 78 5.82 11.78 14.80
N THR A 79 5.23 12.97 14.81
CA THR A 79 3.78 13.14 14.62
C THR A 79 3.34 12.72 13.22
N HIS A 80 4.13 13.06 12.18
CA HIS A 80 3.84 12.63 10.81
C HIS A 80 3.87 11.10 10.69
N LYS A 81 4.90 10.42 11.24
CA LYS A 81 4.99 8.95 11.21
C LYS A 81 3.86 8.23 11.96
N ARG A 82 3.26 8.87 12.96
CA ARG A 82 2.15 8.31 13.77
C ARG A 82 0.76 8.68 13.25
N ARG A 83 0.66 9.44 12.17
CA ARG A 83 -0.61 9.91 11.60
C ARG A 83 -1.36 8.75 10.94
N VAL A 84 -2.66 8.67 11.21
CA VAL A 84 -3.58 7.72 10.55
C VAL A 84 -4.46 8.50 9.56
N SER A 85 -4.67 7.96 8.37
CA SER A 85 -5.51 8.54 7.32
C SER A 85 -6.68 7.62 6.98
N ALA A 86 -7.87 8.20 6.81
CA ALA A 86 -9.03 7.53 6.21
C ALA A 86 -9.08 7.71 4.68
N LEU A 87 -8.20 8.55 4.13
CA LEU A 87 -8.06 8.82 2.71
C LEU A 87 -7.04 7.87 2.07
N GLY A 88 -7.26 7.52 0.80
CA GLY A 88 -6.36 6.70 0.00
C GLY A 88 -7.11 5.56 -0.73
N PRO A 89 -6.38 4.68 -1.43
CA PRO A 89 -6.96 3.55 -2.14
C PRO A 89 -7.78 2.64 -1.21
N GLY A 90 -9.06 2.45 -1.51
CA GLY A 90 -10.00 1.68 -0.68
C GLY A 90 -10.49 2.41 0.58
N GLY A 91 -10.15 3.69 0.74
CA GLY A 91 -10.66 4.57 1.78
C GLY A 91 -11.74 5.53 1.27
N LEU A 92 -12.00 6.58 2.04
CA LEU A 92 -12.93 7.64 1.67
C LEU A 92 -12.25 8.67 0.75
N THR A 93 -13.04 9.32 -0.10
CA THR A 93 -12.61 10.54 -0.79
C THR A 93 -13.02 11.76 0.02
N ARG A 94 -12.28 12.88 -0.11
CA ARG A 94 -12.58 14.12 0.64
C ARG A 94 -14.00 14.63 0.38
N GLU A 95 -14.48 14.49 -0.85
CA GLU A 95 -15.80 14.93 -1.31
C GLU A 95 -16.94 14.05 -0.78
N ARG A 96 -16.70 12.74 -0.61
CA ARG A 96 -17.72 11.77 -0.15
C ARG A 96 -17.69 11.51 1.35
N ALA A 97 -16.67 11.99 2.05
CA ALA A 97 -16.57 11.86 3.51
C ALA A 97 -17.60 12.76 4.19
N GLY A 98 -18.74 12.17 4.59
CA GLY A 98 -19.82 12.84 5.30
C GLY A 98 -19.43 13.38 6.68
N PHE A 99 -20.33 14.13 7.30
CA PHE A 99 -20.09 14.77 8.61
C PHE A 99 -19.83 13.73 9.72
N GLU A 100 -20.62 12.65 9.76
CA GLU A 100 -20.55 11.61 10.80
C GLU A 100 -19.19 10.88 10.88
N VAL A 101 -18.46 10.79 9.76
CA VAL A 101 -17.14 10.12 9.75
C VAL A 101 -16.01 11.04 10.22
N ARG A 102 -16.23 12.36 10.25
CA ARG A 102 -15.28 13.37 10.72
C ARG A 102 -15.44 13.68 12.21
N ASP A 103 -16.59 13.36 12.78
CA ASP A 103 -16.88 13.61 14.18
C ASP A 103 -16.12 12.68 15.14
N VAL A 104 -15.95 13.13 16.39
CA VAL A 104 -15.26 12.38 17.43
C VAL A 104 -16.21 11.37 18.05
N HIS A 105 -15.98 10.09 17.76
CA HIS A 105 -16.74 9.00 18.35
C HIS A 105 -16.17 8.62 19.73
N THR A 106 -17.01 8.21 20.68
CA THR A 106 -16.62 7.78 22.04
C THR A 106 -15.50 6.74 22.06
N THR A 107 -15.51 5.82 21.10
CA THR A 107 -14.46 4.80 20.93
C THR A 107 -13.07 5.33 20.60
N HIS A 108 -12.91 6.61 20.26
CA HIS A 108 -11.60 7.22 20.03
C HIS A 108 -10.82 7.39 21.33
N TYR A 109 -11.49 7.42 22.48
CA TYR A 109 -10.86 7.58 23.79
C TYR A 109 -9.74 6.56 24.01
N GLY A 110 -8.52 7.06 24.27
CA GLY A 110 -7.31 6.26 24.47
C GLY A 110 -6.73 5.58 23.22
N ARG A 111 -7.28 5.83 22.02
CA ARG A 111 -6.90 5.14 20.77
C ARG A 111 -6.57 6.07 19.60
N VAL A 112 -7.31 7.16 19.46
CA VAL A 112 -7.12 8.18 18.41
C VAL A 112 -7.16 9.55 19.08
N CYS A 113 -6.20 10.41 18.75
CA CYS A 113 -6.16 11.77 19.27
C CYS A 113 -7.37 12.56 18.72
N PRO A 114 -8.21 13.17 19.57
CA PRO A 114 -9.31 14.03 19.11
C PRO A 114 -8.86 15.48 18.86
N ILE A 115 -7.56 15.77 19.01
CA ILE A 115 -6.91 17.08 18.86
C ILE A 115 -5.83 17.01 17.79
#